data_AF-A0A8T3T353-F1
#
_entry.id   AF-A0A8T3T353-F1
#
_cell.length_a   1.000
_cell.length_b   1.000
_cell.length_c   1.000
_cell.angle_alpha   90.00
_cell.angle_beta   90.00
_cell.angle_gamma   90.00
#
_symmetry.space_group_name_H-M   'P 1'
#
loop_
_entity.id
_entity.type
_entity.pdbx_description
1 polymer ?
#
loop_
_entity_poly.entity_id
_entity_poly.type
_entity_poly.pdbx_seq_one_letter_code
_entity_poly.pdbx_strand_id
1 'polypeptide(L)'
;MSLTEAESVFAGVHEDGLNDMLRAFFQARPRLLNYRTTLAVGPLPPAASAWTPLPPIAFPGVPGGIHYAFQMSIPRIDLHPDSSGGIPPPLSLNAGEFSLQTTVMLALLCGQKRRPDNRDERITGTILPVKLEVWAVGRVVSQSFGGGAGEIGFEVRAVEIVDITPDDLESLLECLVHQLINGVLSSVRLPYTALSAGAFTLTLLRGPEVETDQVQVYGQIA
;
A
#
# COMPACT_ATOMS: atom_id res chain seq x y z
N MET A 1 -24.33 -23.79 9.38
CA MET A 1 -24.51 -22.61 10.23
C MET A 1 -25.14 -21.52 9.39
N SER A 2 -26.05 -20.69 9.93
CA SER A 2 -26.64 -19.58 9.16
C SER A 2 -25.56 -18.56 8.84
N LEU A 3 -25.50 -18.10 7.59
CA LEU A 3 -24.57 -17.04 7.15
C LEU A 3 -24.71 -15.74 7.96
N THR A 4 -25.87 -15.54 8.57
CA THR A 4 -26.16 -14.35 9.37
C THR A 4 -25.92 -14.54 10.86
N GLU A 5 -25.47 -15.72 11.31
CA GLU A 5 -25.32 -16.05 12.74
C GLU A 5 -26.53 -15.60 13.60
N ALA A 6 -26.35 -14.57 14.45
CA ALA A 6 -27.38 -14.00 15.32
C ALA A 6 -28.02 -12.71 14.74
N GLU A 7 -27.52 -12.23 13.60
CA GLU A 7 -27.88 -10.98 12.95
C GLU A 7 -28.92 -11.18 11.82
N SER A 8 -29.48 -10.08 11.31
CA SER A 8 -30.51 -10.12 10.26
C SER A 8 -29.93 -10.08 8.84
N VAL A 9 -28.71 -9.56 8.69
CA VAL A 9 -28.03 -9.38 7.40
C VAL A 9 -26.57 -9.76 7.54
N PHE A 10 -26.07 -10.41 6.49
CA PHE A 10 -24.66 -10.66 6.24
C PHE A 10 -24.27 -10.07 4.88
N ALA A 11 -23.09 -9.44 4.81
CA ALA A 11 -22.42 -9.14 3.56
C ALA A 11 -20.93 -9.45 3.68
N GLY A 12 -20.36 -10.03 2.63
CA GLY A 12 -18.95 -10.35 2.55
C GLY A 12 -18.35 -9.83 1.25
N VAL A 13 -17.12 -9.31 1.31
CA VAL A 13 -16.32 -9.00 0.12
C VAL A 13 -15.19 -10.01 0.05
N HIS A 14 -15.20 -10.83 -1.01
CA HIS A 14 -14.16 -11.82 -1.28
C HIS A 14 -12.83 -11.14 -1.64
N GLU A 15 -11.72 -11.79 -1.29
CA GLU A 15 -10.36 -11.35 -1.60
C GLU A 15 -10.18 -10.95 -3.07
N ASP A 16 -10.68 -11.76 -4.01
CA ASP A 16 -10.64 -11.43 -5.45
C ASP A 16 -11.30 -10.08 -5.76
N GLY A 17 -12.44 -9.79 -5.11
CA GLY A 17 -13.13 -8.51 -5.26
C GLY A 17 -12.31 -7.33 -4.72
N LEU A 18 -11.63 -7.51 -3.59
CA LEU A 18 -10.70 -6.50 -3.07
C LEU A 18 -9.52 -6.28 -4.01
N ASN A 19 -8.93 -7.36 -4.53
CA ASN A 19 -7.80 -7.30 -5.44
C ASN A 19 -8.18 -6.66 -6.78
N ASP A 20 -9.37 -6.94 -7.32
CA ASP A 20 -9.89 -6.30 -8.52
C ASP A 20 -10.15 -4.79 -8.31
N MET A 21 -10.67 -4.43 -7.13
CA MET A 21 -10.87 -3.04 -6.75
C MET A 21 -9.54 -2.29 -6.61
N LEU A 22 -8.53 -2.86 -5.91
CA LEU A 22 -7.19 -2.27 -5.81
C LEU A 22 -6.57 -2.09 -7.19
N ARG A 23 -6.70 -3.11 -8.05
CA ARG A 23 -6.25 -3.06 -9.44
C ARG A 23 -6.90 -1.92 -10.20
N ALA A 24 -8.22 -1.82 -10.18
CA ALA A 24 -8.96 -0.76 -10.86
C ALA A 24 -8.59 0.63 -10.32
N PHE A 25 -8.51 0.78 -9.00
CA PHE A 25 -8.17 2.04 -8.34
C PHE A 25 -6.77 2.53 -8.76
N PHE A 26 -5.75 1.68 -8.66
CA PHE A 26 -4.39 2.08 -8.98
C PHE A 26 -4.10 2.17 -10.48
N GLN A 27 -4.83 1.43 -11.32
CA GLN A 27 -4.82 1.67 -12.77
C GLN A 27 -5.41 3.03 -13.13
N ALA A 28 -6.47 3.46 -12.47
CA ALA A 28 -7.06 4.79 -12.66
C ALA A 28 -6.24 5.92 -12.01
N ARG A 29 -5.44 5.60 -10.98
CA ARG A 29 -4.65 6.54 -10.18
C ARG A 29 -3.17 6.12 -10.09
N PRO A 30 -2.44 5.95 -11.21
CA PRO A 30 -1.08 5.40 -11.19
C PRO A 30 -0.11 6.30 -10.40
N ARG A 31 -0.38 7.60 -10.29
CA ARG A 31 0.42 8.55 -9.49
C ARG A 31 0.54 8.18 -8.01
N LEU A 32 -0.38 7.38 -7.48
CA LEU A 32 -0.33 6.90 -6.09
C LEU A 32 0.68 5.76 -5.88
N LEU A 33 1.24 5.21 -6.95
CA LEU A 33 2.25 4.16 -6.90
C LEU A 33 3.61 4.59 -7.46
N ASN A 34 3.72 5.82 -7.97
CA ASN A 34 4.88 6.28 -8.72
C ASN A 34 5.29 7.67 -8.24
N TYR A 35 6.44 7.75 -7.59
CA TYR A 35 6.97 8.97 -7.00
C TYR A 35 8.39 9.21 -7.45
N ARG A 36 8.74 10.45 -7.80
CA ARG A 36 10.12 10.77 -8.17
C ARG A 36 10.44 12.23 -7.96
N THR A 37 11.72 12.51 -7.80
CA THR A 37 12.24 13.87 -7.64
C THR A 37 12.55 14.58 -8.95
N THR A 38 12.84 13.83 -10.00
CA THR A 38 13.19 14.37 -11.33
C THR A 38 12.95 13.32 -12.41
N LEU A 39 12.82 13.77 -13.66
CA LEU A 39 12.68 12.90 -14.84
C LEU A 39 13.92 12.02 -15.08
N ALA A 40 15.06 12.38 -14.50
CA ALA A 40 16.31 11.63 -14.62
C ALA A 40 16.37 10.38 -13.74
N VAL A 41 15.40 10.12 -12.85
CA VAL A 41 15.41 8.97 -11.93
C VAL A 41 14.12 8.16 -12.06
N GLY A 42 14.29 6.84 -12.05
CA GLY A 42 13.23 5.85 -12.22
C GLY A 42 13.20 5.26 -13.63
N PRO A 43 12.68 4.04 -13.81
CA PRO A 43 12.47 3.45 -15.12
C PRO A 43 11.41 4.24 -15.88
N LEU A 44 11.58 4.31 -17.19
CA LEU A 44 10.46 4.42 -18.11
C LEU A 44 9.76 3.04 -18.09
N PRO A 45 8.43 2.88 -17.88
CA PRO A 45 7.31 3.83 -17.98
C PRO A 45 6.45 3.92 -16.67
N PRO A 46 5.66 5.00 -16.42
CA PRO A 46 4.57 5.48 -17.30
C PRO A 46 4.73 6.94 -17.74
N ALA A 47 3.81 7.42 -18.59
CA ALA A 47 3.74 8.81 -19.05
C ALA A 47 3.99 9.81 -17.90
N ALA A 48 4.53 11.00 -18.18
CA ALA A 48 4.90 11.95 -17.12
C ALA A 48 3.77 12.25 -16.12
N SER A 49 2.50 12.19 -16.56
CA SER A 49 1.30 12.36 -15.75
C SER A 49 1.05 11.26 -14.70
N ALA A 50 1.69 10.11 -14.84
CA ALA A 50 1.56 9.00 -13.91
C ALA A 50 2.50 9.07 -12.72
N TRP A 51 3.32 10.12 -12.61
CA TRP A 51 4.28 10.32 -11.52
C TRP A 51 3.86 11.46 -10.60
N THR A 52 3.92 11.23 -9.30
CA THR A 52 3.84 12.27 -8.28
C THR A 52 5.24 12.87 -8.06
N PRO A 53 5.42 14.20 -8.26
CA PRO A 53 6.69 14.85 -8.00
C PRO A 53 6.95 14.95 -6.49
N LEU A 54 8.19 14.66 -6.09
CA LEU A 54 8.68 14.83 -4.72
C LEU A 54 9.85 15.82 -4.68
N PRO A 55 10.07 16.53 -3.57
CA PRO A 55 11.29 17.30 -3.40
C PRO A 55 12.50 16.35 -3.23
N PRO A 56 13.68 16.72 -3.77
CA PRO A 56 14.92 16.02 -3.45
C PRO A 56 15.28 16.15 -1.97
N ILE A 57 16.03 15.19 -1.43
CA ILE A 57 16.52 15.28 -0.06
C ILE A 57 17.61 16.35 -0.03
N ALA A 58 17.37 17.45 0.69
CA ALA A 58 18.36 18.49 0.86
C ALA A 58 19.54 17.96 1.67
N PHE A 59 20.76 18.04 1.12
CA PHE A 59 21.96 17.59 1.80
C PHE A 59 23.11 18.59 1.60
N PRO A 60 23.80 19.03 2.68
CA PRO A 60 24.93 19.94 2.56
C PRO A 60 26.02 19.42 1.60
N GLY A 61 26.42 20.26 0.65
CA GLY A 61 27.47 19.91 -0.32
C GLY A 61 27.01 19.12 -1.54
N VAL A 62 25.70 18.83 -1.67
CA VAL A 62 25.07 18.22 -2.85
C VAL A 62 24.16 19.25 -3.53
N PRO A 63 24.64 19.96 -4.57
CA PRO A 63 23.81 20.90 -5.33
C PRO A 63 22.59 20.19 -5.92
N GLY A 64 21.39 20.75 -5.71
CA GLY A 64 20.13 20.14 -6.17
C GLY A 64 19.59 19.02 -5.26
N GLY A 65 20.34 18.60 -4.24
CA GLY A 65 19.93 17.55 -3.31
C GLY A 65 20.08 16.13 -3.86
N ILE A 66 19.67 15.14 -3.07
CA ILE A 66 19.71 13.73 -3.45
C ILE A 66 18.42 13.39 -4.18
N HIS A 67 18.55 12.99 -5.44
CA HIS A 67 17.42 12.61 -6.29
C HIS A 67 17.14 11.12 -6.20
N TYR A 68 15.88 10.78 -6.01
CA TYR A 68 15.39 9.42 -5.89
C TYR A 68 14.05 9.23 -6.64
N ALA A 69 13.69 7.96 -6.84
CA ALA A 69 12.36 7.53 -7.25
C ALA A 69 11.94 6.30 -6.46
N PHE A 70 10.63 6.18 -6.24
CA PHE A 70 9.95 5.06 -5.61
C PHE A 70 8.78 4.65 -6.49
N GLN A 71 8.75 3.38 -6.86
CA GLN A 71 7.64 2.78 -7.59
C GLN A 71 7.17 1.54 -6.84
N MET A 72 5.86 1.34 -6.79
CA MET A 72 5.25 0.15 -6.21
C MET A 72 4.39 -0.54 -7.25
N SER A 73 4.37 -1.87 -7.27
CA SER A 73 3.34 -2.61 -8.00
C SER A 73 1.98 -2.44 -7.31
N ILE A 74 0.90 -2.78 -8.01
CA ILE A 74 -0.42 -2.85 -7.38
C ILE A 74 -0.35 -3.90 -6.26
N PRO A 75 -0.61 -3.54 -4.99
CA PRO A 75 -0.55 -4.49 -3.89
C PRO A 75 -1.63 -5.55 -4.07
N ARG A 76 -1.28 -6.80 -3.74
CA ARG A 76 -2.24 -7.92 -3.67
C ARG A 76 -2.48 -8.27 -2.22
N ILE A 77 -3.74 -8.32 -1.83
CA ILE A 77 -4.19 -8.73 -0.51
C ILE A 77 -4.51 -10.23 -0.57
N ASP A 78 -4.13 -10.96 0.47
CA ASP A 78 -4.56 -12.32 0.76
C ASP A 78 -5.19 -12.36 2.16
N LEU A 79 -6.45 -12.82 2.22
CA LEU A 79 -7.25 -12.88 3.43
C LEU A 79 -7.20 -14.25 4.12
N HIS A 80 -6.57 -15.25 3.50
CA HIS A 80 -6.56 -16.62 4.01
C HIS A 80 -5.60 -16.79 5.18
N PRO A 81 -6.08 -17.11 6.41
CA PRO A 81 -5.20 -17.40 7.53
C PRO A 81 -4.34 -18.66 7.27
N ASP A 82 -4.88 -19.61 6.50
CA ASP A 82 -4.25 -20.90 6.20
C ASP A 82 -3.28 -20.85 5.01
N SER A 83 -3.25 -19.75 4.22
CA SER A 83 -2.32 -19.57 3.10
C SER A 83 -0.92 -19.10 3.53
N SER A 84 -0.65 -19.05 4.84
CA SER A 84 0.60 -18.60 5.47
C SER A 84 1.90 -19.18 4.88
N GLY A 85 1.85 -20.25 4.08
CA GLY A 85 3.00 -20.85 3.41
C GLY A 85 3.76 -19.94 2.42
N GLY A 86 3.22 -18.76 2.07
CA GLY A 86 3.92 -17.75 1.26
C GLY A 86 4.56 -16.61 2.04
N ILE A 87 4.18 -16.40 3.31
CA ILE A 87 4.64 -15.27 4.11
C ILE A 87 6.05 -15.59 4.67
N PRO A 88 7.07 -14.75 4.42
CA PRO A 88 8.40 -14.98 4.97
C PRO A 88 8.41 -14.79 6.51
N PRO A 89 9.15 -15.62 7.26
CA PRO A 89 9.47 -15.31 8.65
C PRO A 89 10.17 -13.95 8.74
N PRO A 90 9.99 -13.19 9.84
CA PRO A 90 9.28 -13.51 11.07
C PRO A 90 7.79 -13.14 11.02
N LEU A 91 7.24 -12.74 9.85
CA LEU A 91 5.84 -12.40 9.75
C LEU A 91 4.96 -13.63 9.97
N SER A 92 3.86 -13.40 10.68
CA SER A 92 2.80 -14.37 10.90
C SER A 92 1.46 -13.67 10.81
N LEU A 93 0.47 -14.38 10.28
CA LEU A 93 -0.88 -13.88 10.12
C LEU A 93 -1.73 -14.25 11.34
N ASN A 94 -2.26 -13.25 12.06
CA ASN A 94 -3.19 -13.48 13.16
C ASN A 94 -4.64 -13.49 12.66
N ALA A 95 -5.56 -13.96 13.51
CA ALA A 95 -6.99 -13.86 13.21
C ALA A 95 -7.42 -12.40 12.97
N GLY A 96 -8.21 -12.15 11.93
CA GLY A 96 -8.65 -10.80 11.55
C GLY A 96 -7.61 -9.98 10.77
N GLU A 97 -6.43 -10.54 10.50
CA GLU A 97 -5.39 -9.88 9.69
C GLU A 97 -5.47 -10.33 8.22
N PHE A 98 -4.86 -9.54 7.35
CA PHE A 98 -4.58 -9.90 5.97
C PHE A 98 -3.07 -9.86 5.71
N SER A 99 -2.60 -10.62 4.73
CA SER A 99 -1.27 -10.44 4.17
C SER A 99 -1.32 -9.62 2.88
N LEU A 100 -0.26 -8.87 2.62
CA LEU A 100 -0.11 -8.03 1.44
C LEU A 100 1.23 -8.32 0.79
N GLN A 101 1.18 -8.59 -0.51
CA GLN A 101 2.37 -8.75 -1.32
C GLN A 101 2.46 -7.61 -2.34
N THR A 102 3.64 -7.00 -2.43
CA THR A 102 3.94 -6.02 -3.46
C THR A 102 5.42 -6.03 -3.82
N THR A 103 5.75 -5.51 -4.99
CA THR A 103 7.12 -5.17 -5.36
C THR A 103 7.32 -3.67 -5.17
N VAL A 104 8.41 -3.32 -4.50
CA VAL A 104 8.91 -1.96 -4.43
C VAL A 104 10.16 -1.85 -5.29
N MET A 105 10.24 -0.81 -6.11
CA MET A 105 11.46 -0.46 -6.80
C MET A 105 11.91 0.94 -6.38
N LEU A 106 13.11 0.98 -5.80
CA LEU A 106 13.80 2.20 -5.39
C LEU A 106 14.89 2.52 -6.40
N ALA A 107 15.06 3.80 -6.72
CA ALA A 107 16.17 4.23 -7.55
C ALA A 107 16.79 5.50 -6.98
N LEU A 108 18.12 5.54 -6.92
CA LEU A 108 18.90 6.70 -6.48
C LEU A 108 19.75 7.25 -7.64
N LEU A 109 19.79 8.57 -7.81
CA LEU A 109 20.76 9.20 -8.70
C LEU A 109 22.08 9.42 -7.96
N CYS A 110 23.07 8.58 -8.25
CA CYS A 110 24.43 8.75 -7.75
C CYS A 110 25.24 9.60 -8.74
N GLY A 111 25.37 10.90 -8.45
CA GLY A 111 26.28 11.79 -9.18
C GLY A 111 27.70 11.72 -8.62
N GLN A 112 28.71 11.79 -9.49
CA GLN A 112 30.07 12.16 -9.08
C GLN A 112 30.31 13.63 -9.37
N LYS A 113 30.87 14.38 -8.40
CA LYS A 113 31.43 15.72 -8.64
C LYS A 113 32.50 15.58 -9.73
N ARG A 114 32.29 16.19 -10.90
CA ARG A 114 33.34 16.27 -11.93
C ARG A 114 34.20 17.51 -11.71
N ARG A 115 35.50 17.38 -11.99
CA ARG A 115 36.52 18.42 -11.87
C ARG A 115 36.07 19.75 -12.50
N PRO A 116 36.46 20.90 -11.93
CA PRO A 116 35.98 22.24 -12.31
C PRO A 116 36.45 22.75 -13.69
N ASP A 117 36.97 21.89 -14.57
CA ASP A 117 37.71 22.31 -15.77
C ASP A 117 36.88 22.32 -17.06
N ASN A 118 35.59 21.95 -17.03
CA ASN A 118 34.74 21.94 -18.21
C ASN A 118 33.46 22.76 -17.99
N ARG A 119 33.27 23.79 -18.82
CA ARG A 119 32.16 24.77 -18.76
C ARG A 119 30.81 24.26 -19.27
N ASP A 120 30.72 22.98 -19.65
CA ASP A 120 29.47 22.34 -20.02
C ASP A 120 28.90 21.57 -18.81
N GLU A 121 28.19 22.29 -17.93
CA GLU A 121 27.53 21.77 -16.73
C GLU A 121 26.37 20.83 -17.10
N ARG A 122 26.67 19.55 -17.31
CA ARG A 122 25.67 18.48 -17.25
C ARG A 122 25.92 17.62 -16.03
N ILE A 123 24.95 17.59 -15.10
CA ILE A 123 24.92 16.61 -14.02
C ILE A 123 24.96 15.23 -14.68
N THR A 124 26.11 14.57 -14.57
CA THR A 124 26.29 13.20 -15.07
C THR A 124 26.23 12.31 -13.84
N GLY A 125 25.16 11.52 -13.72
CA GLY A 125 24.96 10.61 -12.61
C GLY A 125 24.52 9.23 -13.09
N THR A 126 24.85 8.22 -12.31
CA THR A 126 24.41 6.84 -12.53
C THR A 126 23.17 6.60 -11.69
N ILE A 127 22.13 6.06 -12.32
CA ILE A 127 20.94 5.60 -11.60
C ILE A 127 21.26 4.23 -11.01
N LEU A 128 21.07 4.07 -9.71
CA LEU A 128 21.17 2.79 -9.01
C LEU A 128 19.76 2.30 -8.65
N PRO A 129 19.15 1.43 -9.47
CA PRO A 129 17.87 0.82 -9.16
C PRO A 129 18.04 -0.43 -8.29
N VAL A 130 17.10 -0.67 -7.40
CA VAL A 130 16.91 -1.93 -6.68
C VAL A 130 15.44 -2.30 -6.68
N LYS A 131 15.16 -3.59 -6.87
CA LYS A 131 13.82 -4.17 -6.82
C LYS A 131 13.75 -5.04 -5.57
N LEU A 132 12.74 -4.79 -4.75
CA LEU A 132 12.50 -5.43 -3.47
C LEU A 132 11.15 -6.15 -3.53
N GLU A 133 11.15 -7.42 -3.15
CA GLU A 133 9.91 -8.14 -2.88
C GLU A 133 9.52 -7.88 -1.43
N VAL A 134 8.32 -7.34 -1.26
CA VAL A 134 7.84 -6.84 0.02
C VAL A 134 6.61 -7.61 0.41
N TRP A 135 6.69 -8.19 1.60
CA TRP A 135 5.57 -8.80 2.29
C TRP A 135 5.15 -7.88 3.43
N ALA A 136 3.85 -7.87 3.71
CA ALA A 136 3.31 -7.11 4.82
C ALA A 136 2.13 -7.87 5.41
N VAL A 137 1.86 -7.59 6.68
CA VAL A 137 0.65 -8.04 7.37
C VAL A 137 -0.06 -6.83 7.91
N GLY A 138 -1.38 -6.83 7.83
CA GLY A 138 -2.21 -5.69 8.19
C GLY A 138 -3.58 -6.10 8.65
N ARG A 139 -4.42 -5.12 8.92
CA ARG A 139 -5.81 -5.31 9.34
C ARG A 139 -6.72 -4.37 8.57
N VAL A 140 -7.95 -4.84 8.36
CA VAL A 140 -9.01 -3.99 7.87
C VAL A 140 -9.49 -3.11 9.02
N VAL A 141 -9.60 -1.80 8.77
CA VAL A 141 -10.05 -0.83 9.76
C VAL A 141 -11.33 -0.16 9.27
N SER A 142 -12.27 0.08 10.18
CA SER A 142 -13.47 0.86 9.90
C SER A 142 -13.51 2.14 10.72
N GLN A 143 -13.87 3.24 10.08
CA GLN A 143 -14.17 4.50 10.75
C GLN A 143 -15.63 4.87 10.50
N SER A 144 -16.42 4.95 11.57
CA SER A 144 -17.82 5.42 11.48
C SER A 144 -17.90 6.94 11.60
N PHE A 145 -18.75 7.55 10.78
CA PHE A 145 -19.07 8.98 10.82
C PHE A 145 -20.43 9.27 11.47
N GLY A 146 -21.10 8.24 12.01
CA GLY A 146 -22.47 8.33 12.49
C GLY A 146 -23.52 8.18 11.39
N GLY A 147 -24.78 7.97 11.78
CA GLY A 147 -25.90 7.85 10.83
C GLY A 147 -25.82 6.63 9.89
N GLY A 148 -25.11 5.57 10.29
CA GLY A 148 -24.89 4.38 9.46
C GLY A 148 -23.90 4.60 8.30
N ALA A 149 -23.18 5.72 8.29
CA ALA A 149 -22.12 5.99 7.33
C ALA A 149 -20.73 5.80 7.93
N GLY A 150 -19.76 5.51 7.07
CA GLY A 150 -18.37 5.37 7.44
C GLY A 150 -17.50 5.04 6.25
N GLU A 151 -16.27 4.63 6.54
CA GLU A 151 -15.34 4.12 5.55
C GLU A 151 -14.57 2.90 6.06
N ILE A 152 -14.20 2.04 5.13
CA ILE A 152 -13.27 0.94 5.35
C ILE A 152 -11.92 1.34 4.75
N GLY A 153 -10.85 1.07 5.50
CA GLY A 153 -9.47 1.27 5.07
C GLY A 153 -8.59 0.08 5.45
N PHE A 154 -7.31 0.21 5.13
CA PHE A 154 -6.30 -0.81 5.36
C PHE A 154 -5.16 -0.21 6.18
N GLU A 155 -4.72 -0.93 7.21
CA GLU A 155 -3.59 -0.54 8.04
C GLU A 155 -2.55 -1.66 8.04
N VAL A 156 -1.31 -1.34 7.67
CA VAL A 156 -0.20 -2.30 7.74
C VAL A 156 0.39 -2.27 9.14
N ARG A 157 0.54 -3.45 9.74
CA ARG A 157 1.15 -3.68 11.05
C ARG A 157 2.66 -3.88 10.95
N ALA A 158 3.10 -4.71 10.01
CA ALA A 158 4.51 -5.06 9.84
C ALA A 158 4.82 -5.32 8.37
N VAL A 159 6.08 -5.13 8.01
CA VAL A 159 6.65 -5.34 6.68
C VAL A 159 7.89 -6.22 6.84
N GLU A 160 8.10 -7.09 5.86
CA GLU A 160 9.31 -7.90 5.70
C GLU A 160 9.81 -7.74 4.28
N ILE A 161 11.12 -7.52 4.14
CA ILE A 161 11.80 -7.50 2.84
C ILE A 161 12.79 -8.66 2.80
N VAL A 162 12.64 -9.56 1.83
CA VAL A 162 13.48 -10.76 1.78
C VAL A 162 14.89 -10.42 1.26
N ASP A 163 15.90 -11.07 1.83
CA ASP A 163 17.30 -11.11 1.37
C ASP A 163 18.10 -9.80 1.49
N ILE A 164 17.85 -8.98 2.52
CA ILE A 164 18.69 -7.79 2.79
C ILE A 164 19.68 -8.08 3.92
N THR A 165 20.94 -7.72 3.70
CA THR A 165 21.97 -7.75 4.76
C THR A 165 22.77 -6.45 4.76
N PRO A 166 23.24 -5.99 5.94
CA PRO A 166 23.00 -6.54 7.28
C PRO A 166 21.58 -6.26 7.81
N ASP A 167 21.16 -6.98 8.85
CA ASP A 167 19.83 -6.88 9.49
C ASP A 167 19.47 -5.44 9.89
N ASP A 168 20.44 -4.63 10.30
CA ASP A 168 20.22 -3.21 10.64
C ASP A 168 19.78 -2.37 9.41
N LEU A 169 20.30 -2.71 8.22
CA LEU A 169 19.91 -2.05 6.97
C LEU A 169 18.53 -2.51 6.51
N GLU A 170 18.25 -3.80 6.65
CA GLU A 170 16.93 -4.40 6.40
C GLU A 170 15.86 -3.71 7.26
N SER A 171 16.07 -3.66 8.58
CA SER A 171 15.16 -3.00 9.53
C SER A 171 14.90 -1.52 9.19
N LEU A 172 15.93 -0.80 8.72
CA LEU A 172 15.77 0.60 8.28
C LEU A 172 14.90 0.68 7.03
N LEU A 173 15.15 -0.19 6.05
CA LEU A 173 14.39 -0.22 4.79
C LEU A 173 12.96 -0.69 5.01
N GLU A 174 12.71 -1.67 5.86
CA GLU A 174 11.38 -2.12 6.27
C GLU A 174 10.59 -1.00 6.92
N CYS A 175 11.20 -0.26 7.85
CA CYS A 175 10.58 0.91 8.46
C CYS A 175 10.21 1.96 7.42
N LEU A 176 11.11 2.27 6.49
CA LEU A 176 10.83 3.20 5.39
C LEU A 176 9.68 2.70 4.51
N VAL A 177 9.73 1.45 4.06
CA VAL A 177 8.73 0.84 3.18
C VAL A 177 7.37 0.73 3.88
N HIS A 178 7.34 0.43 5.18
CA HIS A 178 6.13 0.43 6.00
C HIS A 178 5.43 1.78 5.99
N GLN A 179 6.17 2.87 6.19
CA GLN A 179 5.62 4.23 6.12
C GLN A 179 5.08 4.55 4.71
N LEU A 180 5.81 4.14 3.66
CA LEU A 180 5.38 4.35 2.28
C LEU A 180 4.11 3.57 1.94
N ILE A 181 4.02 2.29 2.32
CA ILE A 181 2.82 1.48 2.07
C ILE A 181 1.62 2.04 2.82
N ASN A 182 1.75 2.40 4.10
CA ASN A 182 0.67 3.04 4.84
C ASN A 182 0.24 4.37 4.21
N GLY A 183 1.19 5.18 3.74
CA GLY A 183 0.90 6.40 3.00
C GLY A 183 0.08 6.15 1.73
N VAL A 184 0.45 5.14 0.94
CA VAL A 184 -0.28 4.75 -0.27
C VAL A 184 -1.68 4.22 0.05
N LEU A 185 -1.78 3.28 0.99
CA LEU A 185 -3.05 2.66 1.39
C LEU A 185 -4.00 3.64 2.08
N SER A 186 -3.49 4.70 2.73
CA SER A 186 -4.33 5.74 3.32
C SER A 186 -5.26 6.42 2.30
N SER A 187 -4.89 6.39 1.01
CA SER A 187 -5.69 6.91 -0.10
C SER A 187 -6.77 5.94 -0.59
N VAL A 188 -6.72 4.68 -0.18
CA VAL A 188 -7.72 3.65 -0.50
C VAL A 188 -8.74 3.63 0.62
N ARG A 189 -9.83 4.40 0.44
CA ARG A 189 -10.97 4.45 1.37
C ARG A 189 -12.21 3.98 0.65
N LEU A 190 -12.91 3.02 1.26
CA LEU A 190 -14.17 2.47 0.73
C LEU A 190 -15.31 3.07 1.54
N PRO A 191 -15.95 4.13 1.06
CA PRO A 191 -17.08 4.71 1.75
C PRO A 191 -18.24 3.70 1.76
N TYR A 192 -18.92 3.61 2.88
CA TYR A 192 -20.18 2.90 3.00
C TYR A 192 -21.23 3.81 3.64
N THR A 193 -22.47 3.58 3.25
CA THR A 193 -23.65 4.18 3.86
C THR A 193 -24.68 3.09 4.06
N ALA A 194 -25.38 3.14 5.19
CA ALA A 194 -26.55 2.31 5.44
C ALA A 194 -27.47 2.34 4.21
N LEU A 195 -27.78 1.15 3.68
CA LEU A 195 -28.77 1.02 2.63
C LEU A 195 -30.15 1.24 3.25
N SER A 196 -30.85 2.27 2.78
CA SER A 196 -32.26 2.49 3.10
C SER A 196 -33.10 2.08 1.90
N ALA A 197 -33.97 1.08 2.10
CA ALA A 197 -34.91 0.61 1.10
C ALA A 197 -36.34 0.85 1.61
N GLY A 198 -36.88 2.04 1.32
CA GLY A 198 -38.22 2.42 1.78
C GLY A 198 -38.28 2.59 3.30
N ALA A 199 -39.07 1.75 3.98
CA ALA A 199 -39.23 1.79 5.43
C ALA A 199 -38.09 1.13 6.22
N PHE A 200 -37.15 0.46 5.53
CA PHE A 200 -36.13 -0.35 6.18
C PHE A 200 -34.77 0.37 6.21
N THR A 201 -34.10 0.31 7.36
CA THR A 201 -32.70 0.79 7.51
C THR A 201 -31.79 -0.37 7.88
N LEU A 202 -30.82 -0.64 7.02
CA LEU A 202 -29.78 -1.64 7.29
C LEU A 202 -28.67 -0.99 8.11
N THR A 203 -28.57 -1.38 9.38
CA THR A 203 -27.58 -0.83 10.31
C THR A 203 -26.46 -1.85 10.52
N LEU A 204 -25.21 -1.42 10.31
CA LEU A 204 -24.02 -2.22 10.61
C LEU A 204 -23.95 -2.46 12.13
N LEU A 205 -23.89 -3.72 12.56
CA LEU A 205 -23.79 -4.12 13.96
C LEU A 205 -22.42 -4.69 14.31
N ARG A 206 -21.81 -5.45 13.40
CA ARG A 206 -20.52 -6.14 13.61
C ARG A 206 -19.72 -6.19 12.30
N GLY A 207 -18.40 -6.29 12.42
CA GLY A 207 -17.44 -6.20 11.32
C GLY A 207 -16.86 -4.79 11.09
N PRO A 208 -15.86 -4.63 10.20
CA PRO A 208 -15.32 -5.65 9.31
C PRO A 208 -14.46 -6.69 10.04
N GLU A 209 -14.77 -7.96 9.82
CA GLU A 209 -14.01 -9.13 10.31
C GLU A 209 -13.38 -9.85 9.11
N VAL A 210 -12.12 -10.28 9.23
CA VAL A 210 -11.47 -11.11 8.20
C VAL A 210 -11.58 -12.56 8.62
N GLU A 211 -12.29 -13.36 7.82
CA GLU A 211 -12.44 -14.79 8.07
C GLU A 211 -12.52 -15.55 6.75
N THR A 212 -11.80 -16.68 6.70
CA THR A 212 -11.60 -17.51 5.52
C THR A 212 -10.98 -16.72 4.37
N ASP A 213 -11.79 -16.14 3.49
CA ASP A 213 -11.39 -15.48 2.24
C ASP A 213 -12.12 -14.14 2.04
N GLN A 214 -12.78 -13.65 3.10
CA GLN A 214 -13.74 -12.55 3.03
C GLN A 214 -13.55 -11.54 4.16
N VAL A 215 -13.79 -10.29 3.81
CA VAL A 215 -14.12 -9.24 4.77
C VAL A 215 -15.62 -9.26 5.00
N GLN A 216 -16.03 -9.64 6.20
CA GLN A 216 -17.40 -9.89 6.60
C GLN A 216 -17.96 -8.75 7.44
N VAL A 217 -19.21 -8.40 7.19
CA VAL A 217 -19.98 -7.43 7.97
C VAL A 217 -21.40 -7.95 8.24
N TYR A 218 -21.90 -7.64 9.43
CA TYR A 218 -23.21 -8.07 9.89
C TYR A 218 -24.05 -6.88 10.32
N GLY A 219 -25.37 -7.00 10.14
CA GLY A 219 -26.28 -5.91 10.45
C GLY A 219 -27.69 -6.36 10.82
N GLN A 220 -28.49 -5.39 11.23
CA GLN A 220 -29.92 -5.55 11.50
C GLN A 220 -30.75 -4.75 10.51
N ILE A 221 -31.96 -5.25 10.26
CA ILE A 221 -33.00 -4.53 9.54
C ILE A 221 -33.94 -3.95 10.59
N ALA A 222 -34.03 -2.63 10.64
CA ALA A 222 -35.05 -1.90 11.40
C ALA A 222 -36.10 -1.33 10.46
#